data_AF-A0A094PXD9-F1
#
_entry.id   AF-A0A094PXD9-F1
#
_cell.length_a   1.000
_cell.length_b   1.000
_cell.length_c   1.000
_cell.angle_alpha   90.00
_cell.angle_beta   90.00
_cell.angle_gamma   90.00
#
_symmetry.space_group_name_H-M   'P 1'
#
loop_
_entity.id
_entity.type
_entity.pdbx_description
1 polymer ?
#
loop_
_entity_poly.entity_id
_entity_poly.type
_entity_poly.pdbx_seq_one_letter_code
_entity_poly.pdbx_strand_id
1 'polypeptide(L)'
;MELPAVTNAPLPRRRRLIALTLALLLVAACGTSAAPSGASVDPTSSPSPSTISDLRSPLIPVAGYRSTLTALSSIGLARLAEVGGKLPITKLVLIAPESTPILAALGLSATAIASRLTLVADRTALKAALAADENAAGFVRLAAIEPALRTLTWEGAAIVGVYRVASLDEWPLRAELPVDATIPAEWLSGSLAYDPATAWTLAAGGDILLDRGVSADAKRSKRGADSLFDGGFADITGTTCCSQFGVPRVAARYVSGGGVNGLMRSLFQNADLSIANLESPTPKKWRQHNSGTTFTGNPALLRVLKEAGIDFLSLANNHIGDGGVSRIPETIAAVKAAGMGSGGAGANLAEAQRPWLTNVGGITVGIVAVDQVNPSTHARVDRPGSAPIGVLEMRASITAARTAGADVVIVFPHWGLEFQAQPTASQRRFAKRAIEAGADMILGSHSHWASAMEIINDKPVFYSMGNFIFDQNWSVETSEGLVIESTFIGSRLVSTRMLPTVILKQSQPNFVDVATDGVPIMNRVWKGSKGLPRW
;
A
#
# COMPACT_ATOMS: atom_id res chain seq x y z
N MET A 1 -2.21 22.35 0.64
CA MET A 1 -2.51 21.25 1.57
C MET A 1 -1.28 21.08 2.43
N GLU A 2 -1.33 21.52 3.69
CA GLU A 2 -0.26 21.26 4.66
C GLU A 2 -0.43 19.81 5.12
N LEU A 3 0.56 18.96 4.86
CA LEU A 3 0.69 17.71 5.60
C LEU A 3 0.94 18.06 7.07
N PRO A 4 0.50 17.22 8.04
CA PRO A 4 0.82 17.44 9.44
C PRO A 4 2.33 17.65 9.57
N ALA A 5 2.71 18.71 10.28
CA ALA A 5 4.10 19.11 10.43
C ALA A 5 4.92 17.90 10.85
N VAL A 6 5.76 17.40 9.93
CA VAL A 6 6.80 16.45 10.25
C VAL A 6 7.75 17.22 11.16
N THR A 7 7.55 17.06 12.47
CA THR A 7 8.49 17.58 13.44
C THR A 7 9.83 16.95 13.12
N ASN A 8 10.85 17.77 12.90
CA ASN A 8 12.24 17.36 12.68
C ASN A 8 12.87 16.76 13.96
N ALA A 9 12.09 16.02 14.76
CA ALA A 9 12.62 15.20 15.83
C ALA A 9 13.12 13.90 15.20
N PRO A 10 14.38 13.49 15.41
CA PRO A 10 14.84 12.18 14.98
C PRO A 10 13.97 11.13 15.68
N LEU A 11 13.10 10.46 14.93
CA LEU A 11 12.41 9.27 15.40
C LEU A 11 13.47 8.29 15.92
N PRO A 12 13.33 7.73 17.14
CA PRO A 12 14.30 6.80 17.67
C PRO A 12 14.35 5.58 16.74
N ARG A 13 15.48 5.42 16.06
CA ARG A 13 15.81 4.20 15.30
C ARG A 13 15.54 3.02 16.23
N ARG A 14 14.51 2.20 15.93
CA ARG A 14 14.30 0.91 16.59
C ARG A 14 15.56 0.07 16.39
N ARG A 15 16.47 0.12 17.36
CA ARG A 15 17.65 -0.75 17.38
C ARG A 15 17.12 -2.18 17.49
N ARG A 16 17.45 -2.99 16.49
CA ARG A 16 17.35 -4.45 16.56
C ARG A 16 18.11 -4.91 17.81
N LEU A 17 17.39 -5.28 18.87
CA LEU A 17 17.97 -5.94 20.03
C LEU A 17 18.34 -7.37 19.61
N ILE A 18 19.62 -7.57 19.31
CA ILE A 18 20.24 -8.89 19.31
C ILE A 18 20.31 -9.30 20.78
N ALA A 19 19.53 -10.30 21.16
CA ALA A 19 19.61 -10.92 22.47
C ALA A 19 20.96 -11.64 22.60
N LEU A 20 21.81 -11.18 23.51
CA LEU A 20 22.96 -11.93 24.00
C LEU A 20 22.60 -12.47 25.39
N THR A 21 22.54 -13.78 25.49
CA THR A 21 22.42 -14.55 26.72
C THR A 21 23.61 -14.28 27.64
N LEU A 22 23.36 -13.93 28.90
CA LEU A 22 24.25 -14.32 29.99
C LEU A 22 23.44 -14.46 31.29
N ALA A 23 23.57 -15.65 31.88
CA ALA A 23 22.95 -16.06 33.12
C ALA A 23 23.57 -15.35 34.34
N LEU A 24 22.78 -15.15 35.39
CA LEU A 24 23.22 -15.39 36.76
C LEU A 24 22.02 -15.69 37.67
N LEU A 25 22.13 -16.81 38.38
CA LEU A 25 21.28 -17.25 39.50
C LEU A 25 21.36 -16.27 40.68
N LEU A 26 20.31 -16.16 41.51
CA LEU A 26 20.26 -16.79 42.85
C LEU A 26 18.92 -16.51 43.57
N VAL A 27 18.34 -17.62 44.05
CA VAL A 27 17.66 -17.86 45.33
C VAL A 27 16.20 -17.42 45.53
N ALA A 28 15.43 -18.47 45.81
CA ALA A 28 14.05 -18.53 46.27
C ALA A 28 13.87 -18.13 47.74
N ALA A 29 12.64 -17.71 48.08
CA ALA A 29 12.04 -18.02 49.38
C ALA A 29 10.52 -18.21 49.22
N CYS A 30 10.05 -19.32 49.78
CA CYS A 30 8.68 -19.83 49.77
C CYS A 30 7.83 -19.29 50.92
N GLY A 31 6.51 -19.45 50.77
CA GLY A 31 5.53 -19.64 51.84
C GLY A 31 4.51 -18.52 51.99
N THR A 32 3.23 -18.72 52.27
CA THR A 32 2.36 -19.91 52.43
C THR A 32 0.91 -19.40 52.49
N SER A 33 -0.05 -20.30 52.23
CA SER A 33 -1.51 -20.11 52.24
C SER A 33 -2.11 -19.60 53.57
N ALA A 34 -3.27 -18.94 53.50
CA ALA A 34 -4.43 -19.21 54.35
C ALA A 34 -5.72 -18.50 53.86
N ALA A 35 -6.83 -19.24 53.86
CA ALA A 35 -8.23 -18.80 54.00
C ALA A 35 -8.90 -19.79 55.00
N PRO A 36 -10.17 -19.68 55.45
CA PRO A 36 -11.20 -18.65 55.25
C PRO A 36 -12.02 -18.29 56.53
N SER A 37 -12.93 -17.30 56.45
CA SER A 37 -14.18 -17.14 57.24
C SER A 37 -14.88 -15.86 56.76
N GLY A 38 -16.20 -15.67 56.61
CA GLY A 38 -17.41 -16.41 56.91
C GLY A 38 -18.57 -15.40 56.79
N ALA A 39 -19.56 -15.74 55.95
CA ALA A 39 -20.95 -15.25 55.81
C ALA A 39 -21.41 -13.83 56.23
N SER A 40 -22.09 -13.13 55.30
CA SER A 40 -23.49 -12.70 55.48
C SER A 40 -24.16 -12.46 54.12
N VAL A 41 -25.29 -13.13 53.90
CA VAL A 41 -26.16 -12.99 52.72
C VAL A 41 -27.29 -12.02 53.09
N ASP A 42 -27.56 -11.04 52.22
CA ASP A 42 -28.86 -10.39 52.12
C ASP A 42 -29.27 -10.29 50.63
N PRO A 43 -30.57 -10.43 50.29
CA PRO A 43 -31.00 -10.72 48.93
C PRO A 43 -31.44 -9.46 48.17
N THR A 44 -31.58 -9.63 46.86
CA THR A 44 -32.28 -8.74 45.90
C THR A 44 -31.53 -7.51 45.39
N SER A 45 -30.69 -7.75 44.39
CA SER A 45 -30.67 -6.89 43.21
C SER A 45 -30.45 -7.77 41.98
N SER A 46 -31.50 -7.96 41.18
CA SER A 46 -31.32 -8.44 39.81
C SER A 46 -30.32 -7.51 39.13
N PRO A 47 -29.25 -8.01 38.48
CA PRO A 47 -28.41 -7.14 37.69
C PRO A 47 -29.27 -6.63 36.53
N SER A 48 -29.58 -5.34 36.53
CA SER A 48 -29.89 -4.64 35.28
C SER A 48 -28.78 -5.02 34.31
N PRO A 49 -29.08 -5.34 33.04
CA PRO A 49 -28.02 -5.57 32.08
C PRO A 49 -27.22 -4.27 32.02
N SER A 50 -26.01 -4.30 32.57
CA SER A 50 -25.03 -3.26 32.36
C SER A 50 -24.86 -3.19 30.85
N THR A 51 -25.51 -2.22 30.22
CA THR A 51 -25.20 -1.84 28.85
C THR A 51 -23.75 -1.39 28.90
N ILE A 52 -22.84 -2.28 28.52
CA ILE A 52 -21.46 -1.93 28.26
C ILE A 52 -21.54 -0.92 27.11
N SER A 53 -21.56 0.37 27.43
CA SER A 53 -21.37 1.41 26.43
C SER A 53 -19.95 1.27 25.91
N ASP A 54 -19.79 1.42 24.60
CA ASP A 54 -18.45 1.50 24.02
C ASP A 54 -17.84 2.85 24.47
N LEU A 55 -16.87 2.79 25.38
CA LEU A 55 -16.17 3.92 25.97
C LEU A 55 -15.59 4.80 24.84
N ARG A 56 -16.15 5.98 24.59
CA ARG A 56 -15.71 6.99 23.59
C ARG A 56 -14.91 6.40 22.41
N SER A 57 -15.61 5.71 21.51
CA SER A 57 -15.03 5.09 20.33
C SER A 57 -14.40 6.15 19.39
N PRO A 58 -13.18 5.93 18.87
CA PRO A 58 -12.65 6.77 17.80
C PRO A 58 -13.56 6.70 16.56
N LEU A 59 -13.93 7.87 16.04
CA LEU A 59 -14.66 7.99 14.79
C LEU A 59 -13.68 8.25 13.65
N ILE A 60 -13.76 7.43 12.61
CA ILE A 60 -12.87 7.49 11.46
C ILE A 60 -13.65 8.05 10.28
N PRO A 61 -13.25 9.20 9.72
CA PRO A 61 -13.86 9.71 8.51
C PRO A 61 -13.52 8.79 7.34
N VAL A 62 -14.51 8.48 6.53
CA VAL A 62 -14.39 7.58 5.39
C VAL A 62 -15.07 8.16 4.17
N ALA A 63 -14.57 7.79 2.99
CA ALA A 63 -15.26 7.96 1.72
C ALA A 63 -15.30 6.63 0.97
N GLY A 64 -16.05 6.59 -0.13
CA GLY A 64 -16.01 5.43 -1.03
C GLY A 64 -14.58 5.19 -1.51
N TYR A 65 -14.19 3.93 -1.71
CA TYR A 65 -12.82 3.56 -2.11
C TYR A 65 -12.28 4.37 -3.31
N ARG A 66 -13.15 4.69 -4.27
CA ARG A 66 -12.81 5.43 -5.50
C ARG A 66 -12.85 6.96 -5.37
N SER A 67 -13.27 7.48 -4.22
CA SER A 67 -13.28 8.91 -3.93
C SER A 67 -11.85 9.46 -3.94
N THR A 68 -11.69 10.67 -4.46
CA THR A 68 -10.42 11.40 -4.43
C THR A 68 -10.23 12.21 -3.15
N LEU A 69 -11.25 12.31 -2.28
CA LEU A 69 -11.16 12.98 -0.98
C LEU A 69 -10.00 12.41 -0.14
N THR A 70 -9.22 13.30 0.49
CA THR A 70 -8.04 12.93 1.30
C THR A 70 -8.18 13.30 2.78
N ALA A 71 -9.02 14.27 3.09
CA ALA A 71 -9.09 14.90 4.41
C ALA A 71 -10.48 15.46 4.69
N LEU A 72 -10.88 15.42 5.96
CA LEU A 72 -11.98 16.20 6.53
C LEU A 72 -11.46 17.06 7.70
N SER A 73 -12.16 18.15 7.97
CA SER A 73 -11.99 18.96 9.17
C SER A 73 -13.34 19.45 9.66
N SER A 74 -13.41 19.84 10.93
CA SER A 74 -14.55 20.51 11.55
C SER A 74 -14.98 21.73 10.74
N ILE A 75 -14.02 22.58 10.36
CA ILE A 75 -14.25 23.75 9.51
C ILE A 75 -14.83 23.34 8.15
N GLY A 76 -14.26 22.30 7.51
CA GLY A 76 -14.73 21.82 6.22
C GLY A 76 -16.16 21.28 6.27
N LEU A 77 -16.52 20.57 7.34
CA LEU A 77 -17.85 20.00 7.54
C LEU A 77 -18.90 21.03 7.94
N ALA A 78 -18.53 22.05 8.73
CA ALA A 78 -19.44 23.14 9.08
C ALA A 78 -20.05 23.81 7.84
N ARG A 79 -19.30 23.83 6.73
CA ARG A 79 -19.76 24.37 5.45
C ARG A 79 -20.91 23.58 4.81
N LEU A 80 -21.21 22.37 5.26
CA LEU A 80 -22.40 21.63 4.79
C LEU A 80 -23.71 22.36 5.14
N ALA A 81 -23.71 23.22 6.16
CA ALA A 81 -24.84 24.06 6.50
C ALA A 81 -24.94 25.33 5.62
N GLU A 82 -23.93 25.64 4.81
CA GLU A 82 -23.93 26.79 3.90
C GLU A 82 -24.84 26.52 2.68
N VAL A 83 -25.58 27.56 2.28
CA VAL A 83 -26.39 27.56 1.05
C VAL A 83 -25.52 28.06 -0.10
N GLY A 84 -25.32 27.20 -1.11
CA GLY A 84 -24.48 27.51 -2.28
C GLY A 84 -22.98 27.23 -2.06
N GLY A 85 -22.19 27.41 -3.11
CA GLY A 85 -20.74 27.15 -3.10
C GLY A 85 -20.34 25.73 -3.51
N LYS A 86 -19.17 25.60 -4.16
CA LYS A 86 -18.54 24.31 -4.45
C LYS A 86 -17.86 23.82 -3.17
N LEU A 87 -18.39 22.75 -2.58
CA LEU A 87 -17.79 22.06 -1.44
C LEU A 87 -17.09 20.79 -1.94
N PRO A 88 -15.91 20.44 -1.41
CA PRO A 88 -15.29 19.14 -1.68
C PRO A 88 -16.19 17.98 -1.25
N ILE A 89 -16.93 18.13 -0.14
CA ILE A 89 -17.89 17.15 0.34
C ILE A 89 -19.30 17.69 0.09
N THR A 90 -20.12 16.94 -0.64
CA THR A 90 -21.49 17.34 -0.99
C THR A 90 -22.53 16.74 -0.06
N LYS A 91 -22.21 15.60 0.56
CA LYS A 91 -23.13 14.79 1.36
C LYS A 91 -22.41 14.10 2.52
N LEU A 92 -23.06 14.09 3.68
CA LEU A 92 -22.69 13.31 4.85
C LEU A 92 -23.62 12.10 4.96
N VAL A 93 -23.06 10.89 4.96
CA VAL A 93 -23.80 9.63 5.11
C VAL A 93 -23.50 9.01 6.46
N LEU A 94 -24.53 8.79 7.28
CA LEU A 94 -24.39 8.25 8.64
C LEU A 94 -25.32 7.05 8.86
N ILE A 95 -24.88 6.11 9.69
CA ILE A 95 -25.71 5.01 10.17
C ILE A 95 -26.75 5.58 11.15
N ALA A 96 -28.03 5.34 10.90
CA ALA A 96 -29.13 6.01 11.59
C ALA A 96 -29.05 5.86 13.13
N PRO A 97 -28.87 4.65 13.70
CA PRO A 97 -28.66 4.47 15.14
C PRO A 97 -27.46 5.24 15.75
N GLU A 98 -26.47 5.60 14.95
CA GLU A 98 -25.24 6.26 15.39
C GLU A 98 -25.24 7.77 15.07
N SER A 99 -26.21 8.24 14.30
CA SER A 99 -26.18 9.57 13.69
C SER A 99 -26.19 10.71 14.71
N THR A 100 -27.02 10.63 15.75
CA THR A 100 -27.12 11.66 16.79
C THR A 100 -25.79 11.89 17.53
N PRO A 101 -25.14 10.88 18.15
CA PRO A 101 -23.86 11.09 18.81
C PRO A 101 -22.73 11.49 17.85
N ILE A 102 -22.73 11.01 16.60
CA ILE A 102 -21.75 11.44 15.59
C ILE A 102 -21.93 12.93 15.28
N LEU A 103 -23.15 13.38 14.98
CA LEU A 103 -23.42 14.79 14.67
C LEU A 103 -23.04 15.71 15.84
N ALA A 104 -23.32 15.29 17.07
CA ALA A 104 -22.90 16.01 18.27
C ALA A 104 -21.38 16.14 18.37
N ALA A 105 -20.63 15.06 18.14
CA ALA A 105 -19.16 15.07 18.13
C ALA A 105 -18.56 15.95 17.01
N LEU A 106 -19.28 16.09 15.89
CA LEU A 106 -18.89 16.94 14.77
C LEU A 106 -19.31 18.42 14.94
N GLY A 107 -20.08 18.75 15.98
CA GLY A 107 -20.65 20.09 16.17
C GLY A 107 -21.70 20.45 15.10
N LEU A 108 -22.39 19.46 14.53
CA LEU A 108 -23.39 19.64 13.48
C LEU A 108 -24.81 19.39 14.00
N SER A 109 -25.77 20.14 13.44
CA SER A 109 -27.20 19.89 13.65
C SER A 109 -27.81 19.16 12.46
N ALA A 110 -28.56 18.08 12.71
CA ALA A 110 -29.25 17.33 11.67
C ALA A 110 -30.18 18.22 10.82
N THR A 111 -30.86 19.19 11.45
CA THR A 111 -31.76 20.12 10.74
C THR A 111 -31.00 21.10 9.87
N ALA A 112 -29.82 21.56 10.33
CA ALA A 112 -29.01 22.52 9.59
C ALA A 112 -28.42 21.93 8.29
N ILE A 113 -28.19 20.62 8.27
CA ILE A 113 -27.62 19.92 7.11
C ILE A 113 -28.61 18.95 6.44
N ALA A 114 -29.92 19.08 6.69
CA ALA A 114 -30.93 18.10 6.27
C ALA A 114 -30.89 17.79 4.76
N SER A 115 -30.59 18.77 3.91
CA SER A 115 -30.47 18.59 2.46
C SER A 115 -29.20 17.84 2.02
N ARG A 116 -28.21 17.73 2.91
CA ARG A 116 -26.91 17.08 2.67
C ARG A 116 -26.65 15.89 3.61
N LEU A 117 -27.61 15.53 4.46
CA LEU A 117 -27.52 14.38 5.36
C LEU A 117 -28.29 13.21 4.76
N THR A 118 -27.66 12.04 4.71
CA THR A 118 -28.29 10.78 4.33
C THR A 118 -28.12 9.79 5.47
N LEU A 119 -29.23 9.29 6.00
CA LEU A 119 -29.21 8.27 7.04
C LEU A 119 -29.45 6.90 6.41
N VAL A 120 -28.60 5.93 6.77
CA VAL A 120 -28.65 4.55 6.27
C VAL A 120 -28.82 3.57 7.42
N ALA A 121 -29.33 2.36 7.13
CA ALA A 121 -29.67 1.39 8.16
C ALA A 121 -28.42 0.79 8.84
N ASP A 122 -27.38 0.50 8.07
CA ASP A 122 -26.20 -0.25 8.53
C ASP A 122 -24.93 0.07 7.71
N ARG A 123 -23.83 -0.61 8.05
CA ARG A 123 -22.53 -0.47 7.38
C ARG A 123 -22.55 -0.89 5.91
N THR A 124 -23.37 -1.86 5.52
CA THR A 124 -23.49 -2.30 4.12
C THR A 124 -24.13 -1.19 3.29
N ALA A 125 -25.21 -0.60 3.80
CA ALA A 125 -25.86 0.53 3.17
C ALA A 125 -24.97 1.79 3.16
N LEU A 126 -24.15 2.01 4.20
CA LEU A 126 -23.15 3.07 4.22
C LEU A 126 -22.14 2.91 3.08
N LYS A 127 -21.53 1.71 2.94
CA LYS A 127 -20.61 1.41 1.84
C LYS A 127 -21.23 1.65 0.47
N ALA A 128 -22.46 1.15 0.27
CA ALA A 128 -23.17 1.32 -0.99
C ALA A 128 -23.43 2.80 -1.32
N ALA A 129 -23.84 3.60 -0.33
CA ALA A 129 -24.07 5.02 -0.51
C ALA A 129 -22.78 5.80 -0.81
N LEU A 130 -21.68 5.49 -0.11
CA LEU A 130 -20.37 6.11 -0.35
C LEU A 130 -19.75 5.68 -1.68
N ALA A 131 -20.00 4.46 -2.14
CA ALA A 131 -19.56 3.99 -3.46
C ALA A 131 -20.35 4.63 -4.63
N ALA A 132 -21.54 5.15 -4.35
CA ALA A 132 -22.42 5.79 -5.35
C ALA A 132 -22.15 7.30 -5.53
N ASP A 133 -21.45 7.95 -4.60
CA ASP A 133 -21.16 9.39 -4.63
C ASP A 133 -19.71 9.65 -4.20
N GLU A 134 -18.84 9.97 -5.16
CA GLU A 134 -17.41 10.20 -4.93
C GLU A 134 -17.11 11.43 -4.05
N ASN A 135 -18.10 12.32 -3.86
CA ASN A 135 -18.02 13.49 -2.99
C ASN A 135 -18.78 13.30 -1.68
N ALA A 136 -19.31 12.11 -1.42
CA ALA A 136 -19.89 11.77 -0.12
C ALA A 136 -18.82 11.29 0.85
N ALA A 137 -18.99 11.67 2.11
CA ALA A 137 -18.20 11.16 3.23
C ALA A 137 -19.12 10.62 4.33
N GLY A 138 -18.58 9.74 5.15
CA GLY A 138 -19.25 9.19 6.32
C GLY A 138 -18.26 9.01 7.46
N PHE A 139 -18.75 8.41 8.55
CA PHE A 139 -17.94 8.07 9.71
C PHE A 139 -18.22 6.64 10.11
N VAL A 140 -17.17 5.90 10.46
CA VAL A 140 -17.25 4.56 11.02
C VAL A 140 -16.45 4.48 12.31
N ARG A 141 -16.76 3.47 13.12
CA ARG A 141 -15.93 3.09 14.28
C ARG A 141 -14.56 2.62 13.83
N LEU A 142 -13.56 2.80 14.69
CA LEU A 142 -12.24 2.22 14.48
C LEU A 142 -12.27 0.72 14.18
N ALA A 143 -13.03 -0.08 14.93
CA ALA A 143 -13.11 -1.53 14.68
C ALA A 143 -13.79 -1.89 13.35
N ALA A 144 -14.56 -0.97 12.78
CA ALA A 144 -15.31 -1.15 11.54
C ALA A 144 -14.54 -0.66 10.29
N ILE A 145 -13.32 -0.15 10.44
CA ILE A 145 -12.48 0.16 9.28
C ILE A 145 -12.20 -1.11 8.50
N GLU A 146 -12.27 -1.00 7.19
CA GLU A 146 -12.05 -2.11 6.26
C GLU A 146 -11.62 -1.53 4.91
N PRO A 147 -10.94 -2.32 4.06
CA PRO A 147 -10.31 -1.77 2.86
C PRO A 147 -11.31 -1.26 1.81
N ALA A 148 -12.58 -1.64 1.93
CA ALA A 148 -13.66 -1.15 1.08
C ALA A 148 -13.98 0.33 1.30
N LEU A 149 -13.58 0.88 2.44
CA LEU A 149 -13.75 2.28 2.80
C LEU A 149 -12.39 2.98 2.78
N ARG A 150 -12.29 4.08 2.05
CA ARG A 150 -11.08 4.90 2.08
C ARG A 150 -11.13 5.77 3.32
N THR A 151 -10.26 5.49 4.28
CA THR A 151 -10.05 6.34 5.45
C THR A 151 -9.49 7.69 5.02
N LEU A 152 -10.08 8.77 5.53
CA LEU A 152 -9.63 10.14 5.34
C LEU A 152 -8.81 10.58 6.54
N THR A 153 -8.01 11.63 6.39
CA THR A 153 -7.43 12.31 7.55
C THR A 153 -8.49 13.17 8.25
N TRP A 154 -8.33 13.36 9.56
CA TRP A 154 -9.16 14.25 10.37
C TRP A 154 -8.27 15.30 11.01
N GLU A 155 -8.49 16.59 10.70
CA GLU A 155 -7.66 17.70 11.22
C GLU A 155 -6.15 17.45 10.99
N GLY A 156 -5.81 16.89 9.82
CA GLY A 156 -4.44 16.55 9.45
C GLY A 156 -3.91 15.24 10.04
N ALA A 157 -4.58 14.65 11.04
CA ALA A 157 -4.18 13.36 11.61
C ALA A 157 -4.65 12.19 10.73
N ALA A 158 -3.79 11.20 10.53
CA ALA A 158 -4.12 9.95 9.84
C ALA A 158 -4.22 8.80 10.86
N ILE A 159 -5.23 7.93 10.73
CA ILE A 159 -5.32 6.75 11.58
C ILE A 159 -4.62 5.53 10.97
N VAL A 160 -4.51 5.45 9.64
CA VAL A 160 -3.81 4.38 8.90
C VAL A 160 -2.69 4.95 8.02
N GLY A 161 -1.84 4.07 7.50
CA GLY A 161 -0.71 4.42 6.63
C GLY A 161 0.60 4.61 7.39
N VAL A 162 1.66 4.94 6.64
CA VAL A 162 3.02 5.10 7.17
C VAL A 162 3.11 6.24 8.19
N TYR A 163 2.42 7.35 7.92
CA TYR A 163 2.42 8.55 8.76
C TYR A 163 1.18 8.68 9.65
N ARG A 164 0.63 7.55 10.11
CA ARG A 164 -0.47 7.54 11.08
C ARG A 164 -0.04 8.03 12.45
N VAL A 165 -1.01 8.40 13.28
CA VAL A 165 -0.81 8.69 14.71
C VAL A 165 -0.13 7.51 15.41
N ALA A 166 0.74 7.79 16.39
CA ALA A 166 1.50 6.72 17.04
C ALA A 166 0.66 5.94 18.07
N SER A 167 -0.40 6.55 18.59
CA SER A 167 -1.32 5.96 19.56
C SER A 167 -2.74 6.50 19.38
N LEU A 168 -3.73 5.83 19.96
CA LEU A 168 -5.12 6.30 19.93
C LEU A 168 -5.34 7.60 20.73
N ASP A 169 -4.47 7.94 21.67
CA ASP A 169 -4.58 9.18 22.46
C ASP A 169 -4.34 10.43 21.61
N GLU A 170 -3.59 10.28 20.51
CA GLU A 170 -3.36 11.33 19.52
C GLU A 170 -4.55 11.50 18.54
N TRP A 171 -5.54 10.58 18.55
CA TRP A 171 -6.72 10.70 17.71
C TRP A 171 -7.82 11.53 18.39
N PRO A 172 -8.18 12.70 17.83
CA PRO A 172 -8.98 13.68 18.57
C PRO A 172 -10.49 13.48 18.43
N LEU A 173 -10.97 12.70 17.44
CA LEU A 173 -12.40 12.58 17.16
C LEU A 173 -13.00 11.31 17.76
N ARG A 174 -13.93 11.49 18.70
CA ARG A 174 -14.57 10.40 19.46
C ARG A 174 -16.04 10.66 19.69
N ALA A 175 -16.84 9.60 19.75
CA ALA A 175 -18.23 9.65 20.19
C ALA A 175 -18.60 8.41 20.99
N GLU A 176 -19.62 8.55 21.85
CA GLU A 176 -20.23 7.42 22.53
C GLU A 176 -21.30 6.83 21.62
N LEU A 177 -21.09 5.61 21.16
CA LEU A 177 -21.95 4.95 20.19
C LEU A 177 -22.66 3.74 20.82
N PRO A 178 -23.86 3.35 20.34
CA PRO A 178 -24.51 2.12 20.77
C PRO A 178 -23.64 0.89 20.47
N VAL A 179 -23.94 -0.29 21.01
CA VAL A 179 -23.18 -1.50 20.62
C VAL A 179 -23.54 -1.90 19.18
N ASP A 180 -22.54 -2.17 18.35
CA ASP A 180 -22.74 -2.74 17.00
C ASP A 180 -22.35 -4.23 16.99
N ALA A 181 -23.34 -5.10 17.15
CA ALA A 181 -23.17 -6.55 17.16
C ALA A 181 -22.78 -7.13 15.79
N THR A 182 -22.79 -6.32 14.72
CA THR A 182 -22.37 -6.77 13.38
C THR A 182 -20.85 -6.76 13.21
N ILE A 183 -20.11 -6.11 14.11
CA ILE A 183 -18.65 -6.10 14.07
C ILE A 183 -18.15 -7.46 14.59
N PRO A 184 -17.29 -8.17 13.83
CA PRO A 184 -16.68 -9.41 14.29
C PRO A 184 -15.98 -9.23 15.63
N ALA A 185 -16.18 -10.16 16.57
CA ALA A 185 -15.68 -10.06 17.93
C ALA A 185 -14.15 -9.95 17.99
N GLU A 186 -13.46 -10.60 17.05
CA GLU A 186 -12.01 -10.55 16.89
C GLU A 186 -11.50 -9.18 16.40
N TRP A 187 -12.36 -8.31 15.86
CA TRP A 187 -11.98 -6.94 15.48
C TRP A 187 -12.13 -5.95 16.65
N LEU A 188 -12.85 -6.35 17.70
CA LEU A 188 -13.07 -5.55 18.90
C LEU A 188 -11.98 -5.77 19.95
N SER A 189 -11.35 -6.95 19.94
CA SER A 189 -10.33 -7.31 20.93
C SER A 189 -9.31 -8.31 20.37
N GLY A 190 -8.12 -8.40 21.00
CA GLY A 190 -7.07 -9.34 20.60
C GLY A 190 -6.20 -8.83 19.45
N SER A 191 -5.52 -9.74 18.75
CA SER A 191 -4.50 -9.41 17.74
C SER A 191 -5.05 -8.86 16.42
N LEU A 192 -6.37 -8.90 16.21
CA LEU A 192 -7.04 -8.35 15.02
C LEU A 192 -7.82 -7.06 15.33
N ALA A 193 -7.81 -6.60 16.59
CA ALA A 193 -8.31 -5.29 16.96
C ALA A 193 -7.34 -4.20 16.50
N TYR A 194 -7.88 -3.14 15.90
CA TYR A 194 -7.02 -2.09 15.36
C TYR A 194 -6.36 -1.28 16.48
N ASP A 195 -5.04 -1.28 16.47
CA ASP A 195 -4.20 -0.39 17.25
C ASP A 195 -3.11 0.19 16.33
N PRO A 196 -3.05 1.53 16.17
CA PRO A 196 -2.04 2.14 15.31
C PRO A 196 -0.60 1.82 15.73
N ALA A 197 -0.35 1.54 17.03
CA ALA A 197 0.98 1.22 17.54
C ALA A 197 1.49 -0.17 17.12
N THR A 198 0.57 -1.09 16.80
CA THR A 198 0.89 -2.48 16.40
C THR A 198 0.57 -2.78 14.94
N ALA A 199 -0.14 -1.89 14.25
CA ALA A 199 -0.31 -1.97 12.80
C ALA A 199 1.04 -2.00 12.06
N TRP A 200 1.08 -2.70 10.94
CA TRP A 200 2.22 -2.69 10.04
C TRP A 200 1.83 -2.26 8.64
N THR A 201 2.79 -1.74 7.89
CA THR A 201 2.58 -1.09 6.61
C THR A 201 3.41 -1.68 5.50
N LEU A 202 2.82 -1.73 4.31
CA LEU A 202 3.47 -2.12 3.05
C LEU A 202 3.51 -0.91 2.12
N ALA A 203 4.68 -0.62 1.53
CA ALA A 203 4.82 0.28 0.40
C ALA A 203 5.32 -0.50 -0.83
N ALA A 204 4.58 -0.46 -1.93
CA ALA A 204 4.93 -1.15 -3.17
C ALA A 204 5.08 -0.17 -4.33
N GLY A 205 6.26 -0.19 -4.97
CA GLY A 205 6.53 0.51 -6.22
C GLY A 205 6.43 -0.42 -7.44
N GLY A 206 6.16 0.18 -8.60
CA GLY A 206 6.15 -0.51 -9.89
C GLY A 206 7.55 -0.79 -10.46
N ASP A 207 7.69 -0.60 -11.77
CA ASP A 207 8.88 -1.03 -12.52
C ASP A 207 10.08 -0.10 -12.32
N ILE A 208 11.24 -0.70 -12.01
CA ILE A 208 12.53 -0.04 -11.84
C ILE A 208 13.51 -0.53 -12.92
N LEU A 209 14.00 0.42 -13.73
CA LEU A 209 15.08 0.25 -14.69
C LEU A 209 16.32 1.01 -14.22
N LEU A 210 17.44 0.32 -13.96
CA LEU A 210 18.71 0.93 -13.52
C LEU A 210 19.73 1.11 -14.65
N ASP A 211 19.28 1.12 -15.90
CA ASP A 211 20.09 1.30 -17.11
C ASP A 211 19.68 2.59 -17.84
N ARG A 212 20.26 2.85 -19.03
CA ARG A 212 19.88 3.95 -19.92
C ARG A 212 19.79 5.32 -19.25
N GLY A 213 18.68 6.04 -19.47
CA GLY A 213 18.45 7.38 -18.98
C GLY A 213 18.56 7.46 -17.47
N VAL A 214 18.16 6.41 -16.74
CA VAL A 214 18.26 6.36 -15.28
C VAL A 214 19.71 6.30 -14.83
N SER A 215 20.53 5.39 -15.39
CA SER A 215 21.97 5.34 -15.09
C SER A 215 22.68 6.63 -15.50
N ALA A 216 22.30 7.21 -16.64
CA ALA A 216 22.89 8.44 -17.12
C ALA A 216 22.52 9.64 -16.23
N ASP A 217 21.28 9.72 -15.77
CA ASP A 217 20.81 10.76 -14.86
C ASP A 217 21.47 10.64 -13.48
N ALA A 218 21.57 9.43 -12.93
CA ALA A 218 22.29 9.15 -11.69
C ALA A 218 23.77 9.59 -11.73
N LYS A 219 24.41 9.56 -12.91
CA LYS A 219 25.79 10.05 -13.11
C LYS A 219 25.88 11.56 -13.29
N ARG A 220 24.92 12.18 -13.97
CA ARG A 220 24.93 13.64 -14.27
C ARG A 220 24.42 14.48 -13.11
N SER A 221 23.56 13.92 -12.27
CA SER A 221 22.97 14.60 -11.13
C SER A 221 24.03 15.10 -10.15
N LYS A 222 23.91 16.35 -9.69
CA LYS A 222 24.79 16.90 -8.65
C LYS A 222 24.68 16.17 -7.31
N ARG A 223 23.57 15.45 -7.10
CA ARG A 223 23.35 14.59 -5.92
C ARG A 223 23.70 13.12 -6.20
N GLY A 224 24.26 12.82 -7.37
CA GLY A 224 24.55 11.46 -7.81
C GLY A 224 23.29 10.60 -7.86
N ALA A 225 23.47 9.31 -7.63
CA ALA A 225 22.40 8.33 -7.71
C ALA A 225 21.31 8.49 -6.63
N ASP A 226 21.57 9.24 -5.55
CA ASP A 226 20.57 9.51 -4.52
C ASP A 226 19.37 10.32 -5.05
N SER A 227 19.56 11.06 -6.14
CA SER A 227 18.46 11.80 -6.75
C SER A 227 17.33 10.91 -7.25
N LEU A 228 17.52 9.61 -7.43
CA LEU A 228 16.43 8.71 -7.84
C LEU A 228 15.27 8.68 -6.83
N PHE A 229 15.53 8.88 -5.53
CA PHE A 229 14.50 8.86 -4.47
C PHE A 229 14.27 10.19 -3.77
N ASP A 230 14.92 11.26 -4.23
CA ASP A 230 14.75 12.62 -3.68
C ASP A 230 13.39 13.26 -4.04
N GLY A 231 12.51 12.53 -4.72
CA GLY A 231 11.21 13.01 -5.13
C GLY A 231 10.31 13.40 -3.96
N GLY A 232 9.47 14.39 -4.22
CA GLY A 232 8.50 14.94 -3.29
C GLY A 232 7.12 14.96 -3.92
N PHE A 233 6.52 16.15 -3.99
CA PHE A 233 5.33 16.40 -4.81
C PHE A 233 5.67 17.13 -6.10
N ALA A 234 4.84 16.90 -7.12
CA ALA A 234 4.86 17.62 -8.38
C ALA A 234 3.45 18.11 -8.77
N ASP A 235 3.39 19.27 -9.44
CA ASP A 235 2.19 19.76 -10.12
C ASP A 235 2.26 19.34 -11.60
N ILE A 236 1.17 18.83 -12.16
CA ILE A 236 1.05 18.61 -13.61
C ILE A 236 0.57 19.92 -14.23
N THR A 237 1.49 20.61 -14.89
CA THR A 237 1.25 21.90 -15.55
C THR A 237 0.62 21.79 -16.93
N GLY A 238 0.52 20.57 -17.47
CA GLY A 238 -0.11 20.28 -18.75
C GLY A 238 0.61 19.18 -19.52
N THR A 239 0.53 19.23 -20.85
CA THR A 239 1.23 18.31 -21.74
C THR A 239 2.04 19.10 -22.77
N THR A 240 3.26 18.64 -23.08
CA THR A 240 4.08 19.19 -24.17
C THR A 240 4.14 18.22 -25.33
N CYS A 241 3.74 18.67 -26.52
CA CYS A 241 3.89 17.92 -27.75
C CYS A 241 5.26 18.16 -28.39
N CYS A 242 5.95 17.16 -28.93
CA CYS A 242 5.67 15.73 -28.83
C CYS A 242 6.97 14.94 -28.59
N SER A 243 6.84 13.70 -28.11
CA SER A 243 7.93 12.75 -28.07
C SER A 243 8.40 12.39 -29.49
N GLN A 244 9.47 11.60 -29.59
CA GLN A 244 9.99 11.10 -30.87
C GLN A 244 8.96 10.26 -31.67
N PHE A 245 7.87 9.83 -31.04
CA PHE A 245 6.78 9.07 -31.67
C PHE A 245 5.54 9.91 -31.99
N GLY A 246 5.62 11.24 -31.87
CA GLY A 246 4.46 12.12 -32.08
C GLY A 246 3.41 12.06 -30.97
N VAL A 247 3.76 11.52 -29.79
CA VAL A 247 2.85 11.36 -28.64
C VAL A 247 3.08 12.49 -27.63
N PRO A 248 2.03 13.07 -27.00
CA PRO A 248 2.17 14.07 -25.95
C PRO A 248 2.97 13.53 -24.75
N ARG A 249 3.76 14.41 -24.11
CA ARG A 249 4.49 14.13 -22.86
C ARG A 249 3.91 14.95 -21.73
N VAL A 250 4.02 14.43 -20.51
CA VAL A 250 3.65 15.19 -19.32
C VAL A 250 4.59 16.40 -19.13
N ALA A 251 4.02 17.55 -18.83
CA ALA A 251 4.74 18.73 -18.38
C ALA A 251 4.45 18.92 -16.89
N ALA A 252 5.44 18.68 -16.04
CA ALA A 252 5.28 18.76 -14.59
C ALA A 252 6.46 19.48 -13.94
N ARG A 253 6.20 20.09 -12.78
CA ARG A 253 7.20 20.84 -12.01
C ARG A 253 7.18 20.39 -10.56
N TYR A 254 8.32 20.49 -9.88
CA TYR A 254 8.37 20.29 -8.43
C TYR A 254 7.55 21.34 -7.70
N VAL A 255 6.87 20.93 -6.63
CA VAL A 255 6.29 21.85 -5.67
C VAL A 255 7.42 22.45 -4.82
N SER A 256 7.72 23.73 -5.01
CA SER A 256 8.80 24.43 -4.28
C SER A 256 8.35 24.92 -2.90
N GLY A 257 9.21 24.81 -1.89
CA GLY A 257 9.11 25.62 -0.66
C GLY A 257 8.51 24.99 0.60
N GLY A 258 8.42 23.66 0.73
CA GLY A 258 7.74 23.04 1.88
C GLY A 258 8.29 21.71 2.40
N GLY A 259 9.61 21.51 2.50
CA GLY A 259 10.19 20.32 3.17
C GLY A 259 9.89 18.96 2.51
N VAL A 260 9.27 18.94 1.33
CA VAL A 260 8.75 17.74 0.64
C VAL A 260 9.78 16.98 -0.19
N ASN A 261 11.01 17.49 -0.35
CA ASN A 261 12.08 16.75 -1.02
C ASN A 261 12.44 15.49 -0.21
N GLY A 262 12.52 14.35 -0.87
CA GLY A 262 12.80 13.06 -0.22
C GLY A 262 11.60 12.45 0.49
N LEU A 263 10.37 12.96 0.28
CA LEU A 263 9.15 12.31 0.79
C LEU A 263 9.00 10.90 0.21
N MET A 264 9.35 10.71 -1.07
CA MET A 264 9.37 9.40 -1.70
C MET A 264 10.27 8.43 -0.92
N ARG A 265 11.54 8.83 -0.68
CA ARG A 265 12.47 8.08 0.18
C ARG A 265 11.88 7.83 1.57
N SER A 266 11.33 8.86 2.20
CA SER A 266 10.79 8.81 3.56
C SER A 266 9.63 7.81 3.67
N LEU A 267 8.74 7.74 2.68
CA LEU A 267 7.63 6.79 2.70
C LEU A 267 8.15 5.34 2.75
N PHE A 268 9.08 5.00 1.85
CA PHE A 268 9.64 3.64 1.77
C PHE A 268 10.55 3.30 2.96
N GLN A 269 11.25 4.28 3.54
CA GLN A 269 12.06 4.08 4.76
C GLN A 269 11.22 3.86 6.03
N ASN A 270 10.03 4.46 6.10
CA ASN A 270 9.16 4.38 7.27
C ASN A 270 8.07 3.31 7.14
N ALA A 271 7.87 2.72 5.96
CA ALA A 271 7.06 1.52 5.81
C ALA A 271 7.75 0.32 6.47
N ASP A 272 6.97 -0.58 7.06
CA ASP A 272 7.51 -1.78 7.72
C ASP A 272 7.99 -2.85 6.72
N LEU A 273 7.46 -2.82 5.51
CA LEU A 273 7.91 -3.61 4.36
C LEU A 273 7.82 -2.79 3.08
N SER A 274 8.91 -2.72 2.33
CA SER A 274 8.99 -1.97 1.08
C SER A 274 9.43 -2.85 -0.09
N ILE A 275 8.66 -2.87 -1.18
CA ILE A 275 8.86 -3.80 -2.31
C ILE A 275 8.77 -3.10 -3.67
N ALA A 276 9.47 -3.63 -4.69
CA ALA A 276 9.35 -3.14 -6.07
C ALA A 276 9.74 -4.22 -7.11
N ASN A 277 9.48 -3.97 -8.40
CA ASN A 277 9.98 -4.80 -9.50
C ASN A 277 11.29 -4.24 -10.07
N LEU A 278 12.37 -5.03 -10.07
CA LEU A 278 13.62 -4.65 -10.74
C LEU A 278 13.63 -5.25 -12.15
N GLU A 279 13.27 -4.44 -13.13
CA GLU A 279 13.13 -4.80 -14.54
C GLU A 279 14.43 -4.62 -15.34
N SER A 280 15.57 -4.75 -14.65
CA SER A 280 16.88 -4.80 -15.28
C SER A 280 17.81 -5.71 -14.51
N PRO A 281 18.50 -6.67 -15.17
CA PRO A 281 19.50 -7.47 -14.51
C PRO A 281 20.71 -6.60 -14.14
N THR A 282 21.39 -6.97 -13.06
CA THR A 282 22.60 -6.29 -12.58
C THR A 282 23.77 -7.28 -12.55
N PRO A 283 24.21 -7.79 -13.71
CA PRO A 283 25.34 -8.71 -13.78
C PRO A 283 26.66 -8.01 -13.42
N LYS A 284 27.70 -8.78 -13.06
CA LYS A 284 29.02 -8.21 -12.74
C LYS A 284 29.62 -7.46 -13.94
N LYS A 285 29.50 -8.07 -15.12
CA LYS A 285 29.84 -7.45 -16.40
C LYS A 285 28.62 -6.76 -16.97
N TRP A 286 28.38 -5.54 -16.52
CA TRP A 286 27.33 -4.66 -17.02
C TRP A 286 27.89 -3.66 -18.03
N ARG A 287 27.01 -3.13 -18.90
CA ARG A 287 27.30 -2.00 -19.78
C ARG A 287 26.08 -1.11 -19.81
N GLN A 288 26.28 0.20 -19.63
CA GLN A 288 25.20 1.14 -19.83
C GLN A 288 24.76 1.14 -21.31
N HIS A 289 23.48 0.88 -21.56
CA HIS A 289 22.89 1.07 -22.87
C HIS A 289 22.37 2.52 -22.99
N ASN A 290 22.27 3.06 -24.20
CA ASN A 290 21.74 4.41 -24.42
C ASN A 290 20.41 4.41 -25.19
N SER A 291 19.99 3.24 -25.69
CA SER A 291 18.78 3.02 -26.48
C SER A 291 18.45 1.52 -26.50
N GLY A 292 17.32 1.16 -27.12
CA GLY A 292 16.85 -0.22 -27.24
C GLY A 292 16.19 -0.75 -25.97
N THR A 293 15.86 -2.05 -26.01
CA THR A 293 15.11 -2.80 -24.99
C THR A 293 15.94 -3.94 -24.38
N THR A 294 17.27 -3.84 -24.46
CA THR A 294 18.20 -4.72 -23.75
C THR A 294 18.82 -3.94 -22.61
N PHE A 295 18.71 -4.45 -21.39
CA PHE A 295 19.13 -3.75 -20.19
C PHE A 295 20.19 -4.52 -19.40
N THR A 296 21.24 -3.83 -18.96
CA THR A 296 22.16 -4.32 -17.93
C THR A 296 22.49 -3.19 -16.97
N GLY A 297 21.76 -3.13 -15.85
CA GLY A 297 21.92 -2.11 -14.83
C GLY A 297 23.26 -2.24 -14.11
N ASN A 298 23.80 -1.09 -13.67
CA ASN A 298 25.01 -1.07 -12.84
C ASN A 298 24.68 -1.61 -11.43
N PRO A 299 25.32 -2.72 -10.97
CA PRO A 299 25.06 -3.26 -9.63
C PRO A 299 25.30 -2.26 -8.49
N ALA A 300 26.16 -1.26 -8.68
CA ALA A 300 26.41 -0.23 -7.67
C ALA A 300 25.17 0.65 -7.38
N LEU A 301 24.21 0.74 -8.32
CA LEU A 301 22.97 1.51 -8.13
C LEU A 301 21.97 0.79 -7.20
N LEU A 302 22.13 -0.52 -6.96
CA LEU A 302 21.29 -1.24 -5.99
C LEU A 302 21.41 -0.67 -4.57
N ARG A 303 22.56 -0.07 -4.24
CA ARG A 303 22.77 0.60 -2.95
C ARG A 303 21.71 1.67 -2.71
N VAL A 304 21.35 2.44 -3.74
CA VAL A 304 20.35 3.52 -3.62
C VAL A 304 18.98 2.96 -3.29
N LEU A 305 18.59 1.83 -3.90
CA LEU A 305 17.32 1.18 -3.60
C LEU A 305 17.27 0.76 -2.12
N LYS A 306 18.37 0.18 -1.61
CA LYS A 306 18.44 -0.20 -0.19
C LYS A 306 18.41 1.02 0.73
N GLU A 307 19.19 2.05 0.43
CA GLU A 307 19.22 3.30 1.18
C GLU A 307 17.87 4.03 1.14
N ALA A 308 17.05 3.79 0.12
CA ALA A 308 15.68 4.28 0.05
C ALA A 308 14.66 3.47 0.85
N GLY A 309 15.09 2.36 1.45
CA GLY A 309 14.23 1.52 2.28
C GLY A 309 13.65 0.31 1.56
N ILE A 310 13.99 0.03 0.29
CA ILE A 310 13.51 -1.19 -0.38
C ILE A 310 14.07 -2.43 0.32
N ASP A 311 13.18 -3.37 0.63
CA ASP A 311 13.52 -4.64 1.29
C ASP A 311 13.49 -5.82 0.34
N PHE A 312 12.61 -5.79 -0.66
CA PHE A 312 12.46 -6.86 -1.64
C PHE A 312 12.36 -6.35 -3.08
N LEU A 313 13.03 -7.06 -3.98
CA LEU A 313 12.91 -6.85 -5.42
C LEU A 313 12.38 -8.10 -6.12
N SER A 314 11.28 -7.95 -6.86
CA SER A 314 10.89 -8.96 -7.85
C SER A 314 11.90 -8.95 -8.99
N LEU A 315 12.36 -10.14 -9.36
CA LEU A 315 13.21 -10.40 -10.53
C LEU A 315 12.48 -11.23 -11.61
N ALA A 316 11.21 -11.57 -11.38
CA ALA A 316 10.38 -12.26 -12.34
C ALA A 316 9.89 -11.29 -13.40
N ASN A 317 10.65 -11.08 -14.47
CA ASN A 317 10.25 -10.25 -15.60
C ASN A 317 11.00 -10.67 -16.87
N ASN A 318 10.52 -10.19 -18.02
CA ASN A 318 11.06 -10.54 -19.33
C ASN A 318 12.50 -10.08 -19.56
N HIS A 319 12.99 -9.10 -18.79
CA HIS A 319 14.31 -8.51 -18.94
C HIS A 319 15.39 -9.19 -18.10
N ILE A 320 15.04 -10.09 -17.16
CA ILE A 320 16.03 -10.72 -16.27
C ILE A 320 17.16 -11.44 -17.04
N GLY A 321 16.88 -11.89 -18.27
CA GLY A 321 17.82 -12.59 -19.14
C GLY A 321 18.70 -11.68 -20.04
N ASP A 322 18.50 -10.36 -20.04
CA ASP A 322 19.16 -9.44 -20.99
C ASP A 322 20.69 -9.42 -20.87
N GLY A 323 21.21 -9.62 -19.67
CA GLY A 323 22.65 -9.77 -19.41
C GLY A 323 23.21 -11.16 -19.78
N GLY A 324 22.36 -12.04 -20.31
CA GLY A 324 22.61 -13.46 -20.52
C GLY A 324 22.05 -14.31 -19.38
N VAL A 325 21.28 -15.35 -19.71
CA VAL A 325 20.59 -16.22 -18.74
C VAL A 325 21.56 -16.86 -17.74
N SER A 326 22.77 -17.23 -18.16
CA SER A 326 23.79 -17.78 -17.26
C SER A 326 24.28 -16.81 -16.18
N ARG A 327 23.98 -15.50 -16.30
CA ARG A 327 24.36 -14.45 -15.34
C ARG A 327 23.24 -14.04 -14.40
N ILE A 328 22.05 -14.63 -14.50
CA ILE A 328 20.95 -14.37 -13.54
C ILE A 328 21.40 -14.59 -12.08
N PRO A 329 22.17 -15.64 -11.74
CA PRO A 329 22.71 -15.79 -10.39
C PRO A 329 23.60 -14.62 -9.93
N GLU A 330 24.27 -13.90 -10.84
CA GLU A 330 25.05 -12.70 -10.50
C GLU A 330 24.14 -11.56 -10.06
N THR A 331 23.01 -11.34 -10.75
CA THR A 331 21.99 -10.35 -10.37
C THR A 331 21.43 -10.67 -8.98
N ILE A 332 21.06 -11.93 -8.73
CA ILE A 332 20.55 -12.37 -7.42
C ILE A 332 21.59 -12.12 -6.32
N ALA A 333 22.85 -12.47 -6.58
CA ALA A 333 23.95 -12.24 -5.65
C ALA A 333 24.19 -10.74 -5.39
N ALA A 334 24.05 -9.88 -6.41
CA ALA A 334 24.19 -8.44 -6.27
C ALA A 334 23.09 -7.83 -5.40
N VAL A 335 21.82 -8.22 -5.60
CA VAL A 335 20.70 -7.77 -4.77
C VAL A 335 20.88 -8.20 -3.31
N LYS A 336 21.28 -9.46 -3.09
CA LYS A 336 21.59 -9.97 -1.74
C LYS A 336 22.75 -9.22 -1.09
N ALA A 337 23.82 -8.96 -1.84
CA ALA A 337 24.98 -8.20 -1.35
C ALA A 337 24.64 -6.75 -1.00
N ALA A 338 23.65 -6.16 -1.67
CA ALA A 338 23.10 -4.84 -1.34
C ALA A 338 22.19 -4.85 -0.09
N GLY A 339 21.94 -6.02 0.52
CA GLY A 339 21.14 -6.13 1.75
C GLY A 339 19.63 -6.19 1.53
N MET A 340 19.19 -6.57 0.33
CA MET A 340 17.78 -6.76 -0.04
C MET A 340 17.47 -8.23 -0.31
N GLY A 341 16.23 -8.63 -0.07
CA GLY A 341 15.66 -9.87 -0.57
C GLY A 341 15.29 -9.78 -2.05
N SER A 342 15.13 -10.95 -2.68
CA SER A 342 14.60 -11.04 -4.03
C SER A 342 13.90 -12.38 -4.26
N GLY A 343 13.09 -12.44 -5.31
CA GLY A 343 12.35 -13.64 -5.68
C GLY A 343 11.93 -13.61 -7.14
N GLY A 344 11.44 -14.74 -7.65
CA GLY A 344 10.94 -14.84 -9.01
C GLY A 344 12.02 -15.06 -10.09
N ALA A 345 13.26 -15.29 -9.69
CA ALA A 345 14.33 -15.78 -10.55
C ALA A 345 15.30 -16.65 -9.74
N GLY A 346 15.96 -17.61 -10.39
CA GLY A 346 16.84 -18.56 -9.70
C GLY A 346 17.85 -19.21 -10.63
N ALA A 347 18.77 -20.01 -10.06
CA ALA A 347 19.70 -20.82 -10.85
C ALA A 347 19.01 -22.02 -11.54
N ASN A 348 17.79 -22.34 -11.11
CA ASN A 348 16.91 -23.38 -11.63
C ASN A 348 15.45 -23.05 -11.27
N LEU A 349 14.51 -23.87 -11.74
CA LEU A 349 13.07 -23.68 -11.54
C LEU A 349 12.67 -23.69 -10.07
N ALA A 350 13.22 -24.59 -9.26
CA ALA A 350 12.90 -24.70 -7.84
C ALA A 350 13.32 -23.44 -7.07
N GLU A 351 14.50 -22.90 -7.37
CA GLU A 351 14.95 -21.63 -6.79
C GLU A 351 14.12 -20.44 -7.26
N ALA A 352 13.76 -20.39 -8.55
CA ALA A 352 12.97 -19.30 -9.11
C ALA A 352 11.57 -19.22 -8.49
N GLN A 353 10.93 -20.38 -8.28
CA GLN A 353 9.58 -20.51 -7.69
C GLN A 353 9.56 -20.39 -6.16
N ARG A 354 10.71 -20.35 -5.50
CA ARG A 354 10.77 -20.29 -4.05
C ARG A 354 10.20 -18.94 -3.56
N PRO A 355 9.16 -18.94 -2.70
CA PRO A 355 8.67 -17.72 -2.13
C PRO A 355 9.74 -17.07 -1.25
N TRP A 356 9.78 -15.75 -1.24
CA TRP A 356 10.57 -15.01 -0.26
C TRP A 356 9.74 -14.79 1.00
N LEU A 357 10.27 -15.20 2.15
CA LEU A 357 9.60 -15.08 3.45
C LEU A 357 10.34 -14.05 4.30
N THR A 358 9.58 -13.17 4.95
CA THR A 358 10.10 -12.19 5.90
C THR A 358 9.16 -12.04 7.08
N ASN A 359 9.69 -11.63 8.23
CA ASN A 359 8.87 -11.33 9.41
C ASN A 359 8.74 -9.80 9.55
N VAL A 360 7.51 -9.33 9.65
CA VAL A 360 7.15 -7.91 9.83
C VAL A 360 6.31 -7.81 11.09
N GLY A 361 6.90 -7.29 12.18
CA GLY A 361 6.17 -7.11 13.44
C GLY A 361 5.58 -8.41 14.02
N GLY A 362 6.22 -9.56 13.82
CA GLY A 362 5.70 -10.85 14.27
C GLY A 362 4.85 -11.59 13.22
N ILE A 363 4.51 -10.94 12.10
CA ILE A 363 3.73 -11.52 10.99
C ILE A 363 4.67 -12.03 9.90
N THR A 364 4.51 -13.28 9.49
CA THR A 364 5.28 -13.87 8.40
C THR A 364 4.61 -13.52 7.07
N VAL A 365 5.29 -12.71 6.26
CA VAL A 365 4.84 -12.32 4.92
C VAL A 365 5.60 -13.16 3.89
N GLY A 366 4.86 -13.82 2.99
CA GLY A 366 5.39 -14.53 1.84
C GLY A 366 5.14 -13.79 0.54
N ILE A 367 6.18 -13.61 -0.28
CA ILE A 367 6.09 -12.99 -1.60
C ILE A 367 6.36 -14.02 -2.69
N VAL A 368 5.43 -14.17 -3.62
CA VAL A 368 5.50 -15.06 -4.79
C VAL A 368 5.59 -14.20 -6.05
N ALA A 369 6.78 -14.08 -6.64
CA ALA A 369 7.01 -13.33 -7.87
C ALA A 369 7.04 -14.27 -9.08
N VAL A 370 6.34 -13.91 -10.17
CA VAL A 370 6.14 -14.77 -11.35
C VAL A 370 6.08 -13.95 -12.66
N ASP A 371 6.50 -14.56 -13.76
CA ASP A 371 6.67 -13.93 -15.08
C ASP A 371 5.82 -14.62 -16.15
N GLN A 372 5.02 -13.84 -16.89
CA GLN A 372 4.24 -14.31 -18.04
C GLN A 372 4.89 -14.06 -19.40
N VAL A 373 5.80 -13.10 -19.47
CA VAL A 373 5.97 -12.30 -20.66
C VAL A 373 6.97 -12.94 -21.61
N ASN A 374 8.06 -13.50 -21.09
CA ASN A 374 9.12 -14.07 -21.93
C ASN A 374 9.43 -15.54 -21.58
N PRO A 375 8.69 -16.50 -22.19
CA PRO A 375 8.92 -17.92 -21.98
C PRO A 375 10.34 -18.41 -22.32
N SER A 376 11.08 -17.68 -23.15
CA SER A 376 12.45 -18.07 -23.56
C SER A 376 13.48 -17.92 -22.43
N THR A 377 13.17 -17.08 -21.43
CA THR A 377 14.02 -16.79 -20.25
C THR A 377 13.51 -17.43 -18.97
N HIS A 378 12.42 -18.22 -19.03
CA HIS A 378 11.92 -18.97 -17.89
C HIS A 378 12.94 -20.02 -17.40
N ALA A 379 13.00 -20.19 -16.09
CA ALA A 379 13.84 -21.19 -15.45
C ALA A 379 13.40 -22.61 -15.81
N ARG A 380 14.36 -23.53 -15.85
CA ARG A 380 14.12 -24.99 -16.00
C ARG A 380 14.81 -25.72 -14.86
N VAL A 381 14.61 -27.04 -14.78
CA VAL A 381 15.19 -27.89 -13.73
C VAL A 381 16.71 -27.69 -13.60
N ASP A 382 17.40 -27.46 -14.72
CA ASP A 382 18.86 -27.36 -14.83
C ASP A 382 19.34 -26.04 -15.48
N ARG A 383 18.46 -25.04 -15.59
CA ARG A 383 18.76 -23.76 -16.26
C ARG A 383 18.25 -22.57 -15.46
N PRO A 384 19.07 -21.51 -15.27
CA PRO A 384 18.61 -20.28 -14.66
C PRO A 384 17.49 -19.61 -15.44
N GLY A 385 16.70 -18.77 -14.78
CA GLY A 385 15.63 -18.02 -15.43
C GLY A 385 14.65 -17.38 -14.46
N SER A 386 13.62 -16.72 -15.00
CA SER A 386 12.47 -16.23 -14.25
C SER A 386 11.51 -17.36 -13.88
N ALA A 387 10.74 -17.16 -12.81
CA ALA A 387 9.71 -18.09 -12.38
C ALA A 387 8.52 -18.02 -13.35
N PRO A 388 8.21 -19.09 -14.11
CA PRO A 388 7.12 -19.07 -15.07
C PRO A 388 5.78 -18.91 -14.38
N ILE A 389 4.89 -18.14 -15.00
CA ILE A 389 3.48 -18.09 -14.62
C ILE A 389 2.72 -19.25 -15.28
N GLY A 390 2.55 -20.32 -14.52
CA GLY A 390 1.57 -21.35 -14.82
C GLY A 390 0.62 -21.49 -13.64
N VAL A 391 -0.65 -21.85 -13.89
CA VAL A 391 -1.64 -21.95 -12.81
C VAL A 391 -1.20 -22.98 -11.77
N LEU A 392 -0.57 -24.08 -12.18
CA LEU A 392 -0.08 -25.12 -11.26
C LEU A 392 1.15 -24.63 -10.48
N GLU A 393 2.10 -24.02 -11.17
CA GLU A 393 3.36 -23.50 -10.64
C GLU A 393 3.13 -22.39 -9.61
N MET A 394 2.25 -21.44 -9.92
CA MET A 394 1.84 -20.39 -8.99
C MET A 394 1.13 -20.99 -7.78
N ARG A 395 0.15 -21.88 -7.99
CA ARG A 395 -0.57 -22.53 -6.88
C ARG A 395 0.39 -23.26 -5.96
N ALA A 396 1.37 -23.97 -6.51
CA ALA A 396 2.41 -24.64 -5.74
C ALA A 396 3.25 -23.64 -4.95
N SER A 397 3.65 -22.51 -5.55
CA SER A 397 4.44 -21.47 -4.89
C SER A 397 3.68 -20.78 -3.74
N ILE A 398 2.39 -20.48 -3.94
CA ILE A 398 1.50 -19.93 -2.90
C ILE A 398 1.31 -20.97 -1.78
N THR A 399 1.07 -22.23 -2.13
CA THR A 399 0.93 -23.32 -1.15
C THR A 399 2.22 -23.51 -0.37
N ALA A 400 3.37 -23.42 -1.01
CA ALA A 400 4.68 -23.50 -0.36
C ALA A 400 4.89 -22.35 0.62
N ALA A 401 4.48 -21.12 0.27
CA ALA A 401 4.54 -19.98 1.19
C ALA A 401 3.67 -20.22 2.44
N ARG A 402 2.43 -20.68 2.25
CA ARG A 402 1.52 -21.03 3.36
C ARG A 402 2.06 -22.17 4.22
N THR A 403 2.57 -23.23 3.60
CA THR A 403 3.15 -24.39 4.30
C THR A 403 4.39 -23.99 5.11
N ALA A 404 5.14 -23.00 4.63
CA ALA A 404 6.28 -22.43 5.34
C ALA A 404 5.89 -21.41 6.44
N GLY A 405 4.59 -21.25 6.72
CA GLY A 405 4.08 -20.42 7.81
C GLY A 405 3.75 -18.97 7.44
N ALA A 406 3.58 -18.64 6.16
CA ALA A 406 3.14 -17.30 5.77
C ALA A 406 1.71 -16.99 6.26
N ASP A 407 1.58 -15.98 7.10
CA ASP A 407 0.32 -15.40 7.56
C ASP A 407 -0.33 -14.54 6.47
N VAL A 408 0.50 -13.85 5.66
CA VAL A 408 0.06 -13.05 4.51
C VAL A 408 0.84 -13.48 3.27
N VAL A 409 0.15 -13.72 2.16
CA VAL A 409 0.78 -14.05 0.87
C VAL A 409 0.49 -12.99 -0.17
N ILE A 410 1.54 -12.34 -0.68
CA ILE A 410 1.50 -11.34 -1.74
C ILE A 410 2.00 -11.98 -3.03
N VAL A 411 1.22 -11.93 -4.10
CA VAL A 411 1.65 -12.37 -5.43
C VAL A 411 2.07 -11.14 -6.23
N PHE A 412 3.25 -11.19 -6.83
CA PHE A 412 3.85 -10.09 -7.59
C PHE A 412 4.08 -10.53 -9.06
N PRO A 413 3.02 -10.53 -9.89
CA PRO A 413 3.14 -10.98 -11.27
C PRO A 413 3.65 -9.87 -12.21
N HIS A 414 4.50 -10.26 -13.15
CA HIS A 414 4.89 -9.46 -14.30
C HIS A 414 4.21 -10.05 -15.54
N TRP A 415 3.19 -9.36 -16.06
CA TRP A 415 2.17 -9.98 -16.91
C TRP A 415 1.35 -9.00 -17.75
N GLY A 416 0.53 -9.53 -18.66
CA GLY A 416 -0.39 -8.73 -19.46
C GLY A 416 0.25 -8.18 -20.73
N LEU A 417 -0.30 -7.06 -21.20
CA LEU A 417 0.15 -6.37 -22.40
C LEU A 417 0.67 -4.98 -22.04
N GLU A 418 1.78 -4.60 -22.66
CA GLU A 418 2.32 -3.25 -22.56
C GLU A 418 1.28 -2.20 -22.98
N PHE A 419 1.27 -1.08 -22.27
CA PHE A 419 0.51 0.13 -22.58
C PHE A 419 -1.01 -0.08 -22.59
N GLN A 420 -1.50 -0.92 -21.67
CA GLN A 420 -2.93 -1.15 -21.47
C GLN A 420 -3.36 -0.94 -20.02
N ALA A 421 -4.47 -0.22 -19.85
CA ALA A 421 -5.13 -0.01 -18.57
C ALA A 421 -6.18 -1.09 -18.27
N GLN A 422 -6.67 -1.83 -19.27
CA GLN A 422 -7.62 -2.93 -19.09
C GLN A 422 -6.87 -4.26 -18.93
N PRO A 423 -7.27 -5.11 -17.98
CA PRO A 423 -6.63 -6.40 -17.81
C PRO A 423 -7.11 -7.37 -18.89
N THR A 424 -6.20 -8.20 -19.38
CA THR A 424 -6.56 -9.28 -20.30
C THR A 424 -7.36 -10.36 -19.59
N ALA A 425 -8.13 -11.15 -20.36
CA ALA A 425 -8.83 -12.31 -19.81
C ALA A 425 -7.88 -13.32 -19.15
N SER A 426 -6.62 -13.42 -19.60
CA SER A 426 -5.62 -14.27 -18.97
C SER A 426 -5.22 -13.77 -17.58
N GLN A 427 -4.93 -12.47 -17.45
CA GLN A 427 -4.60 -11.88 -16.16
C GLN A 427 -5.74 -12.09 -15.16
N ARG A 428 -6.99 -11.86 -15.58
CA ARG A 428 -8.17 -12.09 -14.72
C ARG A 428 -8.33 -13.53 -14.27
N ARG A 429 -8.16 -14.49 -15.18
CA ARG A 429 -8.20 -15.92 -14.82
C ARG A 429 -7.11 -16.26 -13.82
N PHE A 430 -5.90 -15.79 -14.03
CA PHE A 430 -4.79 -16.03 -13.11
C PHE A 430 -5.03 -15.38 -11.75
N ALA A 431 -5.46 -14.12 -11.71
CA ALA A 431 -5.79 -13.41 -10.47
C ALA A 431 -6.79 -14.21 -9.62
N LYS A 432 -7.87 -14.69 -10.24
CA LYS A 432 -8.86 -15.54 -9.57
C LYS A 432 -8.24 -16.80 -8.99
N ARG A 433 -7.41 -17.52 -9.77
CA ARG A 433 -6.75 -18.75 -9.32
C ARG A 433 -5.72 -18.49 -8.22
N ALA A 434 -5.06 -17.33 -8.21
CA ALA A 434 -4.10 -16.95 -7.19
C ALA A 434 -4.81 -16.74 -5.84
N ILE A 435 -5.89 -15.96 -5.85
CA ILE A 435 -6.70 -15.73 -4.65
C ILE A 435 -7.32 -17.04 -4.13
N GLU A 436 -7.87 -17.88 -5.01
CA GLU A 436 -8.36 -19.21 -4.65
C GLU A 436 -7.29 -20.13 -4.04
N ALA A 437 -6.01 -19.91 -4.36
CA ALA A 437 -4.89 -20.66 -3.81
C ALA A 437 -4.41 -20.14 -2.44
N GLY A 438 -4.93 -19.01 -1.98
CA GLY A 438 -4.59 -18.40 -0.71
C GLY A 438 -3.70 -17.16 -0.80
N ALA A 439 -3.65 -16.48 -1.95
CA ALA A 439 -3.08 -15.13 -2.02
C ALA A 439 -4.00 -14.11 -1.33
N ASP A 440 -3.42 -13.16 -0.60
CA ASP A 440 -4.15 -12.07 0.08
C ASP A 440 -4.15 -10.77 -0.72
N MET A 441 -3.18 -10.60 -1.61
CA MET A 441 -3.04 -9.41 -2.44
C MET A 441 -2.24 -9.75 -3.70
N ILE A 442 -2.59 -9.09 -4.81
CA ILE A 442 -1.85 -9.17 -6.06
C ILE A 442 -1.40 -7.78 -6.48
N LEU A 443 -0.09 -7.62 -6.72
CA LEU A 443 0.55 -6.38 -7.12
C LEU A 443 1.26 -6.59 -8.45
N GLY A 444 0.60 -6.23 -9.55
CA GLY A 444 1.11 -6.45 -10.90
C GLY A 444 2.09 -5.37 -11.38
N SER A 445 2.85 -5.73 -12.41
CA SER A 445 3.81 -4.91 -13.15
C SER A 445 3.73 -5.25 -14.66
N HIS A 446 4.65 -4.73 -15.49
CA HIS A 446 4.85 -4.97 -16.93
C HIS A 446 4.15 -4.00 -17.88
N SER A 447 2.89 -3.63 -17.62
CA SER A 447 2.15 -2.84 -18.61
C SER A 447 2.71 -1.42 -18.81
N HIS A 448 3.66 -0.99 -17.96
CA HIS A 448 4.23 0.36 -17.88
C HIS A 448 3.21 1.49 -17.64
N TRP A 449 1.92 1.17 -17.51
CA TRP A 449 0.83 2.09 -17.20
C TRP A 449 0.22 1.69 -15.86
N ALA A 450 -0.13 2.66 -15.04
CA ALA A 450 -1.09 2.44 -13.96
C ALA A 450 -2.38 1.84 -14.54
N SER A 451 -2.68 0.60 -14.15
CA SER A 451 -3.72 -0.23 -14.77
C SER A 451 -4.81 -0.60 -13.77
N ALA A 452 -5.87 -1.24 -14.26
CA ALA A 452 -7.07 -1.57 -13.50
C ALA A 452 -6.80 -2.21 -12.13
N MET A 453 -7.82 -2.14 -11.27
CA MET A 453 -7.91 -2.94 -10.08
C MET A 453 -9.26 -3.66 -10.01
N GLU A 454 -9.28 -4.82 -9.35
CA GLU A 454 -10.53 -5.49 -8.99
C GLU A 454 -10.41 -6.20 -7.64
N ILE A 455 -11.56 -6.53 -7.07
CA ILE A 455 -11.66 -7.30 -5.82
C ILE A 455 -12.15 -8.70 -6.12
N ILE A 456 -11.44 -9.69 -5.60
CA ILE A 456 -11.82 -11.10 -5.73
C ILE A 456 -11.83 -11.66 -4.31
N ASN A 457 -13.00 -12.10 -3.83
CA ASN A 457 -13.19 -12.63 -2.47
C ASN A 457 -12.58 -11.73 -1.38
N ASP A 458 -12.91 -10.43 -1.42
CA ASP A 458 -12.39 -9.40 -0.50
C ASP A 458 -10.86 -9.21 -0.50
N LYS A 459 -10.17 -9.66 -1.57
CA LYS A 459 -8.73 -9.47 -1.76
C LYS A 459 -8.45 -8.55 -2.94
N PRO A 460 -7.60 -7.52 -2.79
CA PRO A 460 -7.32 -6.58 -3.86
C PRO A 460 -6.33 -7.14 -4.88
N VAL A 461 -6.64 -6.86 -6.15
CA VAL A 461 -5.80 -7.13 -7.31
C VAL A 461 -5.52 -5.82 -8.01
N PHE A 462 -4.26 -5.39 -8.03
CA PHE A 462 -3.77 -4.28 -8.83
C PHE A 462 -3.08 -4.87 -10.06
N TYR A 463 -3.61 -4.63 -11.26
CA TYR A 463 -3.12 -5.30 -12.47
C TYR A 463 -1.77 -4.77 -12.94
N SER A 464 -1.47 -3.51 -12.70
CA SER A 464 -0.15 -2.92 -12.90
C SER A 464 -0.02 -1.61 -12.15
N MET A 465 1.10 -1.44 -11.46
CA MET A 465 1.47 -0.17 -10.81
C MET A 465 2.11 0.84 -11.77
N GLY A 466 2.50 0.39 -12.98
CA GLY A 466 3.19 1.22 -13.97
C GLY A 466 4.67 1.46 -13.66
N ASN A 467 5.27 2.44 -14.32
CA ASN A 467 6.67 2.79 -14.10
C ASN A 467 6.88 3.52 -12.77
N PHE A 468 7.93 3.14 -12.04
CA PHE A 468 8.33 3.82 -10.81
C PHE A 468 9.65 4.59 -11.00
N ILE A 469 10.72 3.91 -11.40
CA ILE A 469 12.00 4.53 -11.79
C ILE A 469 12.33 4.02 -13.19
N PHE A 470 11.95 4.79 -14.21
CA PHE A 470 12.09 4.36 -15.60
C PHE A 470 12.26 5.57 -16.53
N ASP A 471 13.07 5.42 -17.60
CA ASP A 471 13.33 6.47 -18.59
C ASP A 471 12.35 6.50 -19.79
N GLN A 472 11.23 5.77 -19.70
CA GLN A 472 10.17 5.76 -20.72
C GLN A 472 9.32 7.04 -20.64
N ASN A 473 9.87 8.17 -21.07
CA ASN A 473 9.21 9.47 -21.02
C ASN A 473 8.50 9.87 -22.34
N TRP A 474 8.11 8.88 -23.13
CA TRP A 474 7.61 9.10 -24.50
C TRP A 474 6.09 9.25 -24.59
N SER A 475 5.35 8.91 -23.54
CA SER A 475 3.94 9.28 -23.36
C SER A 475 3.68 9.82 -21.96
N VAL A 476 2.50 10.40 -21.76
CA VAL A 476 2.00 10.80 -20.44
C VAL A 476 1.92 9.58 -19.53
N GLU A 477 1.27 8.52 -19.99
CA GLU A 477 0.98 7.31 -19.22
C GLU A 477 2.23 6.57 -18.75
N THR A 478 3.28 6.52 -19.58
CA THR A 478 4.55 5.85 -19.24
C THR A 478 5.40 6.65 -18.26
N SER A 479 5.09 7.94 -18.10
CA SER A 479 5.69 8.82 -17.09
C SER A 479 4.88 8.84 -15.78
N GLU A 480 3.75 8.14 -15.72
CA GLU A 480 2.84 8.10 -14.58
C GLU A 480 2.77 6.70 -13.97
N GLY A 481 2.51 6.62 -12.67
CA GLY A 481 2.47 5.36 -11.95
C GLY A 481 1.67 5.44 -10.66
N LEU A 482 1.72 4.35 -9.90
CA LEU A 482 1.15 4.22 -8.57
C LEU A 482 2.22 3.70 -7.61
N VAL A 483 2.24 4.26 -6.40
CA VAL A 483 2.71 3.56 -5.22
C VAL A 483 1.48 3.01 -4.48
N ILE A 484 1.49 1.73 -4.15
CA ILE A 484 0.44 1.12 -3.34
C ILE A 484 0.91 1.09 -1.89
N GLU A 485 0.19 1.80 -1.03
CA GLU A 485 0.44 1.78 0.41
C GLU A 485 -0.69 1.01 1.11
N SER A 486 -0.35 0.02 1.94
CA SER A 486 -1.34 -0.78 2.67
C SER A 486 -1.05 -0.82 4.15
N THR A 487 -2.10 -0.92 4.97
CA THR A 487 -2.03 -1.05 6.43
C THR A 487 -2.71 -2.34 6.84
N PHE A 488 -2.04 -3.08 7.72
CA PHE A 488 -2.48 -4.36 8.24
C PHE A 488 -2.48 -4.37 9.76
N ILE A 489 -3.33 -5.21 10.34
CA ILE A 489 -3.29 -5.62 11.75
C ILE A 489 -3.26 -7.14 11.74
N GLY A 490 -2.21 -7.73 12.32
CA GLY A 490 -1.97 -9.16 12.12
C GLY A 490 -1.93 -9.50 10.63
N SER A 491 -2.73 -10.48 10.19
CA SER A 491 -2.92 -10.83 8.77
C SER A 491 -4.07 -10.08 8.08
N ARG A 492 -4.82 -9.25 8.82
CA ARG A 492 -5.98 -8.55 8.31
C ARG A 492 -5.57 -7.27 7.59
N LEU A 493 -5.91 -7.17 6.30
CA LEU A 493 -5.83 -5.92 5.55
C LEU A 493 -6.92 -4.95 6.02
N VAL A 494 -6.50 -3.74 6.35
CA VAL A 494 -7.38 -2.71 6.92
C VAL A 494 -7.58 -1.54 5.95
N SER A 495 -6.54 -1.15 5.23
CA SER A 495 -6.60 -0.05 4.27
C SER A 495 -5.60 -0.29 3.14
N THR A 496 -5.97 0.15 1.94
CA THR A 496 -5.06 0.25 0.80
C THR A 496 -5.28 1.58 0.09
N ARG A 497 -4.21 2.34 -0.10
CA ARG A 497 -4.18 3.64 -0.77
C ARG A 497 -3.36 3.54 -2.05
N MET A 498 -3.94 4.03 -3.14
CA MET A 498 -3.26 4.26 -4.40
C MET A 498 -2.71 5.69 -4.38
N LEU A 499 -1.39 5.83 -4.34
CA LEU A 499 -0.69 7.11 -4.33
C LEU A 499 -0.15 7.37 -5.74
N PRO A 500 -0.79 8.26 -6.52
CA PRO A 500 -0.37 8.52 -7.89
C PRO A 500 0.99 9.23 -7.95
N THR A 501 1.79 8.87 -8.95
CA THR A 501 3.12 9.42 -9.15
C THR A 501 3.36 9.87 -10.58
N VAL A 502 4.26 10.84 -10.75
CA VAL A 502 4.84 11.25 -12.03
C VAL A 502 6.37 11.22 -11.97
N ILE A 503 7.01 10.78 -13.05
CA ILE A 503 8.47 10.71 -13.17
C ILE A 503 9.00 12.03 -13.73
N LEU A 504 9.84 12.71 -12.96
CA LEU A 504 10.60 13.89 -13.38
C LEU A 504 12.05 13.53 -13.67
N LYS A 505 12.72 14.36 -14.49
CA LYS A 505 14.14 14.20 -14.87
C LYS A 505 14.49 12.79 -15.40
N GLN A 506 13.55 12.14 -16.10
CA GLN A 506 13.72 10.81 -16.70
C GLN A 506 13.85 9.64 -15.71
N SER A 507 13.78 9.85 -14.40
CA SER A 507 14.17 8.80 -13.45
C SER A 507 13.52 8.91 -12.07
N GLN A 508 13.05 10.09 -11.67
CA GLN A 508 12.70 10.37 -10.28
C GLN A 508 11.17 10.42 -10.10
N PRO A 509 10.56 9.44 -9.41
CA PRO A 509 9.14 9.47 -9.08
C PRO A 509 8.84 10.57 -8.05
N ASN A 510 7.75 11.29 -8.27
CA ASN A 510 7.21 12.31 -7.38
C ASN A 510 5.72 12.04 -7.22
N PHE A 511 5.19 12.21 -6.01
CA PHE A 511 3.75 12.14 -5.78
C PHE A 511 3.04 13.28 -6.48
N VAL A 512 1.81 13.05 -6.90
CA VAL A 512 0.87 14.10 -7.32
C VAL A 512 -0.34 14.05 -6.41
N ASP A 513 -0.98 15.20 -6.17
CA ASP A 513 -2.16 15.23 -5.30
C ASP A 513 -3.32 14.49 -5.98
N VAL A 514 -3.81 13.43 -5.33
CA VAL A 514 -4.90 12.57 -5.83
C VAL A 514 -6.20 13.34 -6.07
N ALA A 515 -6.43 14.45 -5.38
CA ALA A 515 -7.61 15.29 -5.54
C ALA A 515 -7.50 16.29 -6.70
N THR A 516 -6.30 16.53 -7.23
CA THR A 516 -6.06 17.46 -8.35
C THR A 516 -5.32 16.77 -9.49
N ASP A 517 -4.00 16.82 -9.50
CA ASP A 517 -3.12 16.41 -10.59
C ASP A 517 -3.09 14.89 -10.78
N GLY A 518 -3.44 14.12 -9.73
CA GLY A 518 -3.59 12.68 -9.79
C GLY A 518 -4.90 12.20 -10.42
N VAL A 519 -5.91 13.06 -10.57
CA VAL A 519 -7.24 12.68 -11.10
C VAL A 519 -7.15 11.97 -12.47
N PRO A 520 -6.34 12.41 -13.46
CA PRO A 520 -6.19 11.70 -14.72
C PRO A 520 -5.63 10.27 -14.57
N ILE A 521 -4.67 10.07 -13.66
CA ILE A 521 -4.06 8.77 -13.35
C ILE A 521 -5.11 7.86 -12.73
N MET A 522 -5.85 8.37 -11.76
CA MET A 522 -6.96 7.66 -11.11
C MET A 522 -8.04 7.29 -12.12
N ASN A 523 -8.47 8.23 -12.97
CA ASN A 523 -9.47 7.99 -14.00
C ASN A 523 -9.05 6.88 -14.99
N ARG A 524 -7.76 6.81 -15.35
CA ARG A 524 -7.22 5.73 -16.19
C ARG A 524 -7.46 4.36 -15.54
N VAL A 525 -7.08 4.23 -14.28
CA VAL A 525 -7.27 2.98 -13.54
C VAL A 525 -8.77 2.68 -13.38
N TRP A 526 -9.63 3.69 -13.14
CA TRP A 526 -11.05 3.46 -12.87
C TRP A 526 -11.78 3.03 -14.14
N LYS A 527 -11.39 3.62 -15.28
CA LYS A 527 -11.82 3.22 -16.63
C LYS A 527 -11.30 1.83 -17.00
N GLY A 528 -10.05 1.52 -16.67
CA GLY A 528 -9.50 0.17 -16.79
C GLY A 528 -10.29 -0.87 -15.99
N SER A 529 -10.81 -0.45 -14.84
CA SER A 529 -11.58 -1.29 -13.90
C SER A 529 -13.07 -1.38 -14.21
N LYS A 530 -13.54 -0.84 -15.34
CA LYS A 530 -14.97 -0.84 -15.69
C LYS A 530 -15.44 -2.29 -15.94
N GLY A 531 -16.52 -2.69 -15.27
CA GLY A 531 -17.06 -4.05 -15.36
C GLY A 531 -16.34 -5.09 -14.51
N LEU A 532 -15.35 -4.68 -13.71
CA LEU A 532 -14.72 -5.52 -12.70
C LEU A 532 -15.42 -5.34 -11.34
N PRO A 533 -15.43 -6.37 -10.48
CA PRO A 533 -15.95 -6.25 -9.12
C PRO A 533 -15.28 -5.10 -8.36
N ARG A 534 -16.10 -4.33 -7.67
CA ARG A 534 -15.67 -3.25 -6.77
C ARG A 534 -15.63 -3.78 -5.34
N TRP A 535 -14.88 -3.09 -4.49
CA TRP A 535 -15.05 -3.20 -3.05
C TRP A 535 -16.47 -2.84 -2.62
#